data_AF-A0A251VQE8-F1
#
_entry.id   AF-A0A251VQE8-F1
#
_cell.length_a   1.000
_cell.length_b   1.000
_cell.length_c   1.000
_cell.angle_alpha   90.00
_cell.angle_beta   90.00
_cell.angle_gamma   90.00
#
_symmetry.space_group_name_H-M   'P 1'
#
loop_
_entity.id
_entity.type
_entity.pdbx_description
1 polymer ?
#
loop_
_entity_poly.entity_id
_entity_poly.type
_entity_poly.pdbx_seq_one_letter_code
_entity_poly.pdbx_strand_id
1 'polypeptide(L)'
;MAASGGGGRAIRVLNVAEKPSVAKTVSGILSRNQGLRMREGRSRYNKIFEFNYAIQGQPCQMMFTSVTGHLMEMEFEGRYRKWHSCDPVDLFEAPIRKHVPEGVGFVEVYWLISRMGDVLRDRLMN
;
A
#
# COMPACT_ATOMS: atom_id res chain seq x y z
N MET A 1 6.55 43.31 0.79
CA MET A 1 5.16 42.82 0.94
C MET A 1 5.22 41.31 1.10
N ALA A 2 5.12 40.83 2.34
CA ALA A 2 5.11 39.41 2.65
C ALA A 2 3.70 38.86 2.38
N ALA A 3 3.57 37.94 1.43
CA ALA A 3 2.32 37.21 1.23
C ALA A 3 2.26 36.10 2.28
N SER A 4 1.39 36.29 3.26
CA SER A 4 0.83 35.25 4.11
C SER A 4 0.13 34.19 3.26
N GLY A 5 0.74 33.03 3.06
CA GLY A 5 0.12 31.87 2.42
C GLY A 5 -0.36 30.89 3.49
N GLY A 6 -1.68 30.73 3.60
CA GLY A 6 -2.36 30.00 4.68
C GLY A 6 -1.83 28.59 4.95
N GLY A 7 -1.94 28.18 6.22
CA GLY A 7 -1.62 26.86 6.74
C GLY A 7 -2.57 25.77 6.24
N GLY A 8 -2.66 25.59 4.92
CA GLY A 8 -3.23 24.42 4.29
C GLY A 8 -2.32 23.23 4.52
N ARG A 9 -2.80 22.22 5.24
CA ARG A 9 -2.09 20.97 5.49
C ARG A 9 -1.63 20.39 4.14
N ALA A 10 -0.31 20.28 3.94
CA ALA A 10 0.26 19.77 2.70
C ALA A 10 -0.34 18.40 2.36
N ILE A 11 -0.91 18.27 1.14
CA ILE A 11 -1.54 17.04 0.69
C ILE A 11 -0.48 15.95 0.59
N ARG A 12 -0.73 14.80 1.20
CA ARG A 12 0.15 13.62 1.12
C ARG A 12 -0.54 12.53 0.31
N VAL A 13 0.15 12.00 -0.69
CA VAL A 13 -0.40 10.99 -1.61
C VAL A 13 0.37 9.69 -1.43
N LEU A 14 -0.34 8.61 -1.08
CA LEU A 14 0.25 7.27 -1.03
C LEU A 14 0.10 6.61 -2.39
N ASN A 15 1.20 6.05 -2.88
CA ASN A 15 1.24 5.27 -4.09
C ASN A 15 1.82 3.90 -3.75
N VAL A 16 1.16 2.83 -4.19
CA VAL A 16 1.56 1.46 -3.85
C VAL A 16 1.70 0.66 -5.15
N ALA A 17 2.91 0.24 -5.49
CA ALA A 17 3.15 -0.66 -6.61
C ALA A 17 2.99 -2.14 -6.20
N GLU A 18 2.75 -3.01 -7.19
CA GLU A 18 2.74 -4.47 -7.00
C GLU A 18 4.12 -5.07 -6.69
N LYS A 19 5.21 -4.36 -7.02
CA LYS A 19 6.59 -4.86 -6.93
C LYS A 19 7.55 -3.75 -6.48
N PRO A 20 8.59 -4.06 -5.68
CA PRO A 20 9.59 -3.09 -5.25
C PRO A 20 10.33 -2.39 -6.41
N SER A 21 10.66 -3.13 -7.47
CA SER A 21 11.34 -2.58 -8.64
C SER A 21 10.50 -1.52 -9.36
N VAL A 22 9.19 -1.75 -9.48
CA VAL A 22 8.25 -0.81 -10.10
C VAL A 22 8.16 0.48 -9.29
N ALA A 23 8.00 0.38 -7.96
CA ALA A 23 7.97 1.55 -7.07
C ALA A 23 9.23 2.42 -7.22
N LYS A 24 10.41 1.79 -7.26
CA LYS A 24 11.70 2.48 -7.44
C LYS A 24 11.75 3.23 -8.77
N THR A 25 11.42 2.54 -9.87
CA THR A 25 11.49 3.11 -11.22
C THR A 25 10.52 4.27 -11.40
N VAL A 26 9.25 4.10 -11.01
CA VAL A 26 8.22 5.14 -11.14
C VAL A 26 8.58 6.36 -10.28
N SER A 27 9.07 6.16 -9.07
CA SER A 27 9.51 7.26 -8.20
C SER A 27 10.68 8.04 -8.79
N GLY A 28 11.65 7.36 -9.41
CA GLY A 28 12.76 8.02 -10.10
C GLY A 28 12.29 8.86 -11.29
N ILE A 29 11.37 8.33 -12.10
CA ILE A 29 10.79 9.05 -13.25
C ILE A 29 9.99 10.27 -12.80
N LEU A 30 9.06 10.11 -11.85
CA LEU A 30 8.17 11.19 -11.41
C LEU A 30 8.91 12.29 -10.65
N SER A 31 9.93 11.94 -9.87
CA SER A 31 10.79 12.91 -9.20
C SER A 31 11.82 13.55 -10.14
N ARG A 32 11.93 13.08 -11.40
CA ARG A 32 13.03 13.44 -12.32
C ARG A 32 14.41 13.20 -11.71
N ASN A 33 14.52 12.22 -10.81
CA ASN A 33 15.67 11.95 -9.93
C ASN A 33 16.12 13.16 -9.08
N GLN A 34 15.25 14.14 -8.85
CA GLN A 34 15.53 15.33 -8.04
C GLN A 34 14.71 15.29 -6.75
N GLY A 35 15.37 15.55 -5.62
CA GLY A 35 14.70 15.61 -4.31
C GLY A 35 14.05 14.30 -3.86
N LEU A 36 14.40 13.17 -4.49
CA LEU A 36 13.93 11.85 -4.11
C LEU A 36 14.62 11.39 -2.82
N ARG A 37 13.84 11.26 -1.75
CA ARG A 37 14.31 10.72 -0.47
C ARG A 37 13.89 9.26 -0.36
N MET A 38 14.86 8.37 -0.20
CA MET A 38 14.59 6.97 0.14
C MET A 38 14.58 6.80 1.65
N ARG A 39 13.61 6.02 2.15
CA ARG A 39 13.50 5.64 3.56
C ARG A 39 13.29 4.14 3.68
N GLU A 40 13.86 3.59 4.74
CA GLU A 40 13.61 2.21 5.15
C GLU A 40 12.19 2.09 5.72
N GLY A 41 11.50 1.04 5.27
CA GLY A 41 10.21 0.61 5.83
C GLY A 41 10.39 -0.44 6.91
N ARG A 42 9.28 -0.89 7.50
CA ARG A 42 9.19 -2.10 8.35
C ARG A 42 9.51 -3.38 7.57
N SER A 43 9.21 -3.40 6.27
CA SER A 43 9.66 -4.47 5.37
C SER A 43 11.03 -4.13 4.79
N ARG A 44 11.98 -5.07 4.91
CA ARG A 44 13.32 -4.96 4.31
C ARG A 44 13.28 -4.77 2.79
N TYR A 45 12.24 -5.30 2.14
CA TYR A 45 12.10 -5.33 0.69
C TYR A 45 11.32 -4.14 0.13
N ASN A 46 10.41 -3.57 0.93
CA ASN A 46 9.51 -2.50 0.49
C ASN A 46 9.99 -1.16 1.05
N LYS A 47 10.88 -0.50 0.29
CA LYS A 47 11.36 0.85 0.62
C LYS A 47 10.27 1.89 0.36
N ILE A 48 10.36 3.00 1.09
CA ILE A 48 9.52 4.17 0.88
C ILE A 48 10.32 5.22 0.10
N PHE A 49 9.70 5.81 -0.90
CA PHE A 49 10.25 6.87 -1.73
C PHE A 49 9.40 8.13 -1.58
N GLU A 50 10.00 9.22 -1.09
CA GLU A 50 9.31 10.47 -0.83
C GLU A 50 9.85 11.57 -1.74
N PHE A 51 8.97 12.35 -2.36
CA PHE A 51 9.36 13.51 -3.17
C PHE A 51 8.21 14.51 -3.29
N ASN A 52 8.54 15.76 -3.58
CA ASN A 52 7.53 16.79 -3.86
C ASN A 52 7.06 16.68 -5.30
N TYR A 53 5.76 16.86 -5.52
CA TYR A 53 5.15 16.84 -6.85
C TYR A 53 3.98 17.83 -6.91
N ALA A 54 3.46 18.10 -8.10
CA ALA A 54 2.25 18.87 -8.28
C ALA A 54 1.24 18.08 -9.13
N ILE A 55 0.08 17.78 -8.57
CA ILE A 55 -1.03 17.13 -9.29
C ILE A 55 -1.99 18.24 -9.69
N GLN A 56 -2.18 18.46 -10.99
CA GLN A 56 -3.06 19.51 -11.52
C GLN A 56 -2.76 20.91 -10.92
N GLY A 57 -1.49 21.22 -10.72
CA GLY A 57 -1.05 22.51 -10.14
C GLY A 57 -1.16 22.61 -8.61
N GLN A 58 -1.72 21.60 -7.93
CA GLN A 58 -1.75 21.54 -6.48
C GLN A 58 -0.48 20.86 -5.94
N PRO A 59 0.32 21.54 -5.09
CA PRO A 59 1.52 20.93 -4.51
C PRO A 59 1.16 19.82 -3.52
N CYS A 60 1.84 18.70 -3.65
CA CYS A 60 1.67 17.54 -2.77
C CYS A 60 3.00 16.84 -2.49
N GLN A 61 3.04 16.11 -1.38
CA GLN A 61 4.12 15.20 -1.05
C GLN A 61 3.74 13.78 -1.49
N MET A 62 4.45 13.25 -2.48
CA MET A 62 4.29 11.88 -2.93
C MET A 62 5.06 10.94 -2.02
N MET A 63 4.40 9.87 -1.59
CA MET A 63 5.03 8.74 -0.90
C MET A 63 4.73 7.48 -1.71
N PHE A 64 5.78 6.84 -2.22
CA PHE A 64 5.70 5.64 -3.02
C PHE A 64 6.25 4.46 -2.24
N THR A 65 5.51 3.36 -2.22
CA THR A 65 5.96 2.08 -1.65
C THR A 65 5.49 0.94 -2.57
N SER A 66 5.65 -0.30 -2.12
CA SER A 66 5.23 -1.48 -2.84
C SER A 66 4.72 -2.57 -1.90
N VAL A 67 3.98 -3.52 -2.46
CA VAL A 67 3.75 -4.83 -1.85
C VAL A 67 4.73 -5.85 -2.44
N THR A 68 4.81 -7.03 -1.82
CA THR A 68 5.53 -8.18 -2.34
C THR A 68 4.57 -9.36 -2.35
N GLY A 69 4.12 -9.79 -3.53
CA GLY A 69 3.11 -10.85 -3.67
C GLY A 69 1.69 -10.37 -3.37
N HIS A 70 0.81 -11.32 -3.07
CA HIS A 70 -0.58 -11.01 -2.72
C HIS A 70 -0.68 -10.51 -1.28
N LEU A 71 -1.50 -9.48 -1.08
CA LEU A 71 -1.73 -8.90 0.25
C LEU A 71 -2.60 -9.80 1.16
N MET A 72 -3.43 -10.63 0.54
CA MET A 72 -4.41 -11.48 1.19
C MET A 72 -4.46 -12.83 0.50
N GLU A 73 -4.76 -13.86 1.27
CA GLU A 73 -4.97 -15.22 0.80
C GLU A 73 -6.41 -15.64 1.08
N MET A 74 -6.88 -16.62 0.30
CA MET A 74 -8.20 -17.21 0.44
C MET A 74 -8.01 -18.66 0.89
N GLU A 75 -8.63 -19.01 2.02
CA GLU A 75 -8.61 -20.37 2.54
C GLU A 75 -10.02 -20.79 2.94
N PHE A 76 -10.28 -22.10 2.91
CA PHE A 76 -11.46 -22.65 3.54
C PHE A 76 -11.37 -22.50 5.07
N GLU A 77 -12.52 -22.42 5.72
CA GLU A 77 -12.57 -22.42 7.19
C GLU A 77 -11.92 -23.68 7.79
N GLY A 78 -11.48 -23.58 9.05
CA GLY A 78 -10.58 -24.57 9.67
C GLY A 78 -11.06 -26.03 9.61
N ARG A 79 -12.38 -26.27 9.59
CA ARG A 79 -12.97 -27.61 9.46
C ARG A 79 -12.90 -28.23 8.07
N TYR A 80 -12.65 -27.42 7.03
CA TYR A 80 -12.55 -27.83 5.63
C TYR A 80 -11.11 -27.76 5.11
N ARG A 81 -10.17 -27.22 5.91
CA ARG A 81 -8.82 -26.90 5.46
C ARG A 81 -7.90 -28.12 5.33
N LYS A 82 -8.16 -29.20 6.07
CA LYS A 82 -7.31 -30.40 6.03
C LYS A 82 -7.84 -31.38 4.99
N TRP A 83 -6.96 -32.02 4.24
CA TRP A 83 -7.29 -32.99 3.19
C TRP A 83 -8.29 -34.09 3.60
N HIS A 84 -8.30 -34.50 4.86
CA HIS A 84 -9.20 -35.54 5.39
C HIS A 84 -10.18 -35.00 6.45
N SER A 85 -10.50 -33.70 6.41
CA SER A 85 -11.43 -33.08 7.38
C SER A 85 -12.88 -32.99 6.93
N CYS A 86 -13.16 -33.18 5.64
CA CYS A 86 -14.51 -33.20 5.07
C CYS A 86 -14.55 -34.11 3.82
N ASP A 87 -15.75 -34.36 3.31
CA ASP A 87 -15.89 -34.93 1.96
C ASP A 87 -15.48 -33.86 0.92
N PRO A 88 -14.72 -34.20 -0.14
CA PRO A 88 -14.40 -33.25 -1.21
C PRO A 88 -15.63 -32.59 -1.84
N VAL A 89 -16.79 -33.25 -1.84
CA VAL A 89 -18.05 -32.66 -2.35
C VAL A 89 -18.51 -31.47 -1.49
N ASP A 90 -18.24 -31.49 -0.18
CA ASP A 90 -18.61 -30.37 0.71
C ASP A 90 -17.89 -29.07 0.34
N LEU A 91 -16.72 -29.16 -0.32
CA LEU A 91 -15.94 -27.99 -0.72
C LEU A 91 -16.63 -27.12 -1.78
N PHE A 92 -17.61 -27.66 -2.52
CA PHE A 92 -18.38 -26.88 -3.49
C PHE A 92 -19.34 -25.88 -2.82
N GLU A 93 -19.72 -26.13 -1.56
CA GLU A 93 -20.63 -25.28 -0.78
C GLU A 93 -19.93 -24.63 0.44
N ALA A 94 -18.69 -25.02 0.72
CA ALA A 94 -17.95 -24.56 1.88
C ALA A 94 -17.64 -23.05 1.83
N PRO A 95 -17.77 -22.33 2.97
CA PRO A 95 -17.42 -20.93 3.04
C PRO A 95 -15.90 -20.72 2.85
N ILE A 96 -15.55 -19.75 2.00
CA ILE A 96 -14.18 -19.30 1.77
C ILE A 96 -13.94 -18.02 2.56
N ARG A 97 -12.85 -18.00 3.33
CA ARG A 97 -12.43 -16.83 4.10
C ARG A 97 -11.21 -16.17 3.45
N LYS A 98 -11.31 -14.86 3.24
CA LYS A 98 -10.17 -14.01 2.91
C LYS A 98 -9.47 -13.57 4.18
N HIS A 99 -8.16 -13.74 4.26
CA HIS A 99 -7.37 -13.29 5.40
C HIS A 99 -6.03 -12.71 4.96
N VAL A 100 -5.38 -11.99 5.86
CA VAL A 100 -4.05 -11.42 5.66
C VAL A 100 -3.06 -12.37 6.34
N PRO A 101 -2.14 -13.00 5.60
CA PRO A 101 -1.12 -13.86 6.19
C PRO A 101 -0.18 -13.07 7.09
N GLU A 102 0.36 -13.71 8.12
CA GLU A 102 1.40 -13.12 8.97
C GLU A 102 2.71 -13.00 8.17
N GLY A 103 2.94 -11.82 7.59
CA GLY A 103 4.11 -11.55 6.73
C GLY A 103 4.43 -10.06 6.58
N VAL A 104 5.70 -9.78 6.27
CA VAL A 104 6.29 -8.42 6.28
C VAL A 104 5.67 -7.43 5.28
N GLY A 105 5.09 -7.92 4.17
CA GLY A 105 4.57 -7.06 3.09
C GLY A 105 3.32 -6.26 3.47
N PHE A 106 2.45 -6.83 4.32
CA PHE A 106 1.21 -6.17 4.73
C PHE A 106 1.45 -5.04 5.73
N VAL A 107 2.43 -5.23 6.61
CA VAL A 107 2.67 -4.32 7.73
C VAL A 107 3.02 -2.91 7.25
N GLU A 108 3.69 -2.78 6.10
CA GLU A 108 4.15 -1.48 5.61
C GLU A 108 3.03 -0.59 5.11
N VAL A 109 2.18 -1.12 4.21
CA VAL A 109 1.11 -0.35 3.57
C VAL A 109 0.08 0.09 4.61
N TYR A 110 -0.37 -0.83 5.47
CA TYR A 110 -1.35 -0.50 6.51
C TYR A 110 -0.80 0.51 7.53
N TRP A 111 0.48 0.38 7.89
CA TRP A 111 1.11 1.30 8.83
C TRP A 111 1.32 2.70 8.23
N LEU A 112 1.66 2.78 6.94
CA LEU A 112 1.71 4.05 6.22
C LEU A 112 0.32 4.71 6.15
N ILE A 113 -0.72 3.95 5.82
CA ILE A 113 -2.11 4.43 5.82
C ILE A 113 -2.49 4.98 7.21
N SER A 114 -2.20 4.26 8.29
CA SER A 114 -2.47 4.71 9.65
C SER A 114 -1.72 5.99 10.07
N ARG A 115 -0.60 6.32 9.40
CA ARG A 115 0.16 7.57 9.61
C ARG A 115 -0.23 8.69 8.65
N MET A 116 -0.90 8.35 7.56
CA MET A 116 -1.48 9.28 6.62
C MET A 116 -2.89 9.65 7.07
N GLY A 117 -2.99 10.36 8.19
CA GLY A 117 -4.22 11.07 8.53
C GLY A 117 -4.64 11.93 7.34
N ASP A 118 -5.72 11.53 6.67
CA ASP A 118 -6.71 12.36 5.95
C ASP A 118 -6.99 12.12 4.45
N VAL A 119 -6.45 11.12 3.72
CA VAL A 119 -6.86 10.96 2.28
C VAL A 119 -6.91 9.52 1.75
N LEU A 120 -7.48 8.56 2.48
CA LEU A 120 -7.66 7.19 1.95
C LEU A 120 -8.92 6.49 2.50
N ARG A 121 -10.09 7.12 2.31
CA ARG A 121 -11.38 6.43 2.48
C ARG A 121 -12.18 6.19 1.19
N ASP A 122 -11.91 6.90 0.10
CA ASP A 122 -12.95 7.04 -0.94
C ASP A 122 -12.75 6.34 -2.29
N ARG A 123 -11.80 5.40 -2.48
CA ARG A 123 -11.65 4.81 -3.83
C ARG A 123 -11.14 3.38 -4.00
N LEU A 124 -11.27 2.51 -2.99
CA LEU A 124 -10.86 1.10 -3.10
C LEU A 124 -11.93 0.07 -2.70
N MET A 125 -13.21 0.45 -2.69
CA MET A 125 -14.32 -0.50 -2.52
C MET A 125 -15.44 -0.24 -3.53
N ASN A 126 -15.16 -0.50 -4.81
CA ASN A 126 -16.11 -0.99 -5.79
C ASN A 126 -15.38 -1.91 -6.75
#